data_AF-A0A016W6N6-F1
#
_entry.id   AF-A0A016W6N6-F1
#
_cell.length_a   1.000
_cell.length_b   1.000
_cell.length_c   1.000
_cell.angle_alpha   90.00
_cell.angle_beta   90.00
_cell.angle_gamma   90.00
#
_symmetry.space_group_name_H-M   'P 1'
#
loop_
_entity.id
_entity.type
_entity.pdbx_description
1 polymer ?
#
loop_
_entity_poly.entity_id
_entity_poly.type
_entity_poly.pdbx_seq_one_letter_code
_entity_poly.pdbx_strand_id
1 'polypeptide(L)'
;MKSSISLVSRLGRVIPKRNGATGLMVHRDSDVNNTKVKFAFNEENKKRLDAIIANYPEGHKAAALIPALDLAQRQHGWLPISAMHEVARILEVPRMRAYEVATFYTMFNRQPVGKYFLQ
;
A
#
# COMPACT_ATOMS: atom_id res chain seq x y z
N MET A 1 -6.77 8.96 55.61
CA MET A 1 -6.53 7.50 55.67
C MET A 1 -6.97 6.90 54.34
N LYS A 2 -6.03 6.77 53.39
CA LYS A 2 -5.42 5.51 52.89
C LYS A 2 -6.41 4.53 52.23
N SER A 3 -6.31 4.41 50.89
CA SER A 3 -6.34 3.19 50.04
C SER A 3 -7.01 3.50 48.68
N SER A 4 -6.28 3.82 47.59
CA SER A 4 -5.59 2.90 46.64
C SER A 4 -6.41 1.69 46.17
N ILE A 5 -6.28 1.40 44.86
CA ILE A 5 -6.73 0.24 44.04
C ILE A 5 -7.85 0.65 43.06
N SER A 6 -7.75 0.57 41.74
CA SER A 6 -6.67 0.18 40.82
C SER A 6 -7.08 0.57 39.39
N LEU A 7 -6.11 1.07 38.62
CA LEU A 7 -6.14 1.14 37.16
C LEU A 7 -6.63 -0.20 36.58
N VAL A 8 -7.81 -0.22 35.95
CA VAL A 8 -8.09 -1.19 34.89
C VAL A 8 -7.69 -0.51 33.60
N SER A 9 -6.38 -0.51 33.34
CA SER A 9 -5.86 -0.26 32.00
C SER A 9 -6.54 -1.28 31.09
N ARG A 10 -7.24 -0.79 30.07
CA ARG A 10 -7.69 -1.61 28.96
C ARG A 10 -6.44 -2.25 28.38
N LEU A 11 -6.18 -3.51 28.75
CA LEU A 11 -5.23 -4.39 28.11
C LEU A 11 -5.58 -4.38 26.63
N GLY A 12 -4.84 -3.54 25.89
CA GLY A 12 -4.87 -3.51 24.45
C GLY A 12 -4.69 -4.94 24.00
N ARG A 13 -5.73 -5.47 23.35
CA ARG A 13 -5.72 -6.81 22.77
C ARG A 13 -4.45 -6.90 21.93
N VAL A 14 -3.42 -7.60 22.42
CA VAL A 14 -2.20 -7.84 21.66
C VAL A 14 -2.61 -8.78 20.55
N ILE A 15 -3.01 -8.20 19.41
CA ILE A 15 -3.28 -8.96 18.20
C ILE A 15 -1.92 -9.55 17.82
N PRO A 16 -1.75 -10.89 17.81
CA PRO A 16 -0.49 -11.48 17.39
C PRO A 16 -0.17 -10.98 15.98
N LYS A 17 1.05 -10.45 15.80
CA LYS A 17 1.56 -10.02 14.49
C LYS A 17 1.56 -11.26 13.60
N ARG A 18 0.58 -11.38 12.71
CA ARG A 18 0.49 -12.49 11.77
C ARG A 18 1.66 -12.32 10.80
N ASN A 19 2.73 -13.11 11.00
CA ASN A 19 3.98 -13.07 10.24
C ASN A 19 3.81 -13.68 8.84
N GLY A 20 3.02 -13.02 8.00
CA GLY A 20 3.02 -13.23 6.56
C GLY A 20 3.01 -11.88 5.87
N ALA A 21 3.72 -11.75 4.74
CA ALA A 21 3.74 -10.54 3.91
C ALA A 21 2.32 -10.02 3.54
N THR A 22 1.30 -10.86 3.73
CA THR A 22 -0.13 -10.71 3.44
C THR A 22 -1.04 -10.86 4.68
N GLY A 23 -0.57 -10.60 5.90
CA GLY A 23 -1.28 -11.02 7.12
C GLY A 23 -2.57 -10.27 7.51
N LEU A 24 -2.77 -9.03 7.07
CA LEU A 24 -3.91 -8.18 7.46
C LEU A 24 -4.51 -7.45 6.25
N MET A 25 -5.81 -7.62 6.00
CA MET A 25 -6.54 -6.96 4.90
C MET A 25 -6.99 -5.53 5.24
N VAL A 26 -6.63 -5.05 6.44
CA VAL A 26 -6.90 -3.70 6.90
C VAL A 26 -5.57 -2.96 7.07
N HIS A 27 -5.54 -1.69 6.68
CA HIS A 27 -4.40 -0.82 6.94
C HIS A 27 -4.52 -0.18 8.32
N ARG A 28 -3.40 -0.10 9.03
CA ARG A 28 -3.24 0.68 10.26
C ARG A 28 -1.99 1.52 10.08
N ASP A 29 -2.09 2.81 10.36
CA ASP A 29 -0.95 3.71 10.25
C ASP A 29 0.17 3.22 11.17
N SER A 30 1.39 3.24 10.64
CA SER A 30 2.63 2.93 11.34
C SER A 30 3.66 4.01 11.02
N ASP A 31 4.77 4.02 11.75
CA ASP A 31 5.84 5.01 11.55
C ASP A 31 6.39 4.97 10.11
N VAL A 32 6.44 3.77 9.51
CA VAL A 32 7.00 3.52 8.18
C VAL A 32 5.96 3.47 7.05
N ASN A 33 4.69 3.22 7.37
CA ASN A 33 3.60 3.15 6.40
C ASN A 33 2.41 3.97 6.91
N ASN A 34 2.28 5.19 6.42
CA ASN A 34 1.19 6.10 6.73
C ASN A 34 0.91 7.03 5.54
N THR A 35 -0.20 7.76 5.62
CA THR A 35 -0.62 8.71 4.58
C THR A 35 0.25 9.97 4.47
N LYS A 36 1.12 10.25 5.45
CA LYS A 36 2.01 11.42 5.47
C LYS A 36 3.31 11.19 4.70
N VAL A 37 3.78 9.94 4.62
CA VAL A 37 4.96 9.58 3.82
C VAL A 37 4.66 9.85 2.35
N LYS A 38 5.34 10.82 1.74
CA LYS A 38 5.13 11.15 0.33
C LYS A 38 5.83 10.12 -0.56
N PHE A 39 5.07 9.50 -1.44
CA PHE A 39 5.60 8.70 -2.55
C PHE A 39 5.39 9.48 -3.85
N ALA A 40 6.42 9.51 -4.69
CA ALA A 40 6.36 10.07 -6.03
C ALA A 40 7.17 9.19 -7.00
N PHE A 41 6.68 9.04 -8.23
CA PHE A 41 7.43 8.37 -9.28
C PHE A 41 8.66 9.20 -9.68
N ASN A 42 9.78 8.53 -9.94
CA ASN A 42 10.92 9.17 -10.58
C ASN A 42 10.59 9.54 -12.04
N GLU A 43 11.37 10.41 -12.67
CA GLU A 43 11.07 10.89 -14.03
C GLU A 43 11.03 9.77 -15.07
N GLU A 44 11.89 8.76 -14.91
CA GLU A 44 11.92 7.60 -15.80
C GLU A 44 10.64 6.76 -15.69
N ASN A 45 10.17 6.50 -14.47
CA ASN A 45 8.95 5.74 -14.24
C ASN A 45 7.70 6.55 -14.57
N LYS A 46 7.73 7.89 -14.52
CA LYS A 46 6.65 8.71 -15.06
C LYS A 46 6.48 8.46 -16.56
N LYS A 47 7.57 8.48 -17.34
CA LYS A 47 7.54 8.15 -18.77
C LYS A 47 7.03 6.73 -19.05
N ARG A 48 7.47 5.76 -18.24
CA ARG A 48 6.96 4.37 -18.33
C ARG A 48 5.47 4.29 -18.01
N LEU A 49 5.01 5.02 -17.00
CA LEU A 49 3.62 5.07 -16.60
C LEU A 49 2.74 5.67 -17.71
N ASP A 50 3.20 6.76 -18.34
CA ASP A 50 2.51 7.36 -19.47
C ASP A 50 2.41 6.39 -20.65
N ALA A 51 3.48 5.64 -20.95
CA ALA A 51 3.47 4.59 -21.96
C ALA A 51 2.52 3.44 -21.61
N ILE A 52 2.43 3.05 -20.33
CA ILE A 52 1.47 2.05 -19.87
C ILE A 52 0.03 2.54 -20.05
N ILE A 53 -0.26 3.79 -19.69
CA ILE A 53 -1.60 4.38 -19.83
C ILE A 53 -2.00 4.47 -21.30
N ALA A 54 -1.07 4.80 -22.19
CA ALA A 54 -1.29 4.90 -23.63
C ALA A 54 -1.69 3.57 -24.30
N ASN A 55 -1.42 2.42 -23.67
CA ASN A 55 -1.86 1.12 -24.18
C ASN A 55 -3.38 0.90 -24.03
N TYR A 56 -4.06 1.72 -23.22
CA TYR A 56 -5.48 1.61 -22.98
C TYR A 56 -6.24 2.76 -23.66
N PRO A 57 -7.43 2.49 -24.22
CA PRO A 57 -8.22 3.51 -24.88
C PRO A 57 -8.67 4.60 -23.89
N GLU A 58 -8.95 5.79 -24.43
CA GLU A 58 -9.47 6.91 -23.64
C GLU A 58 -10.76 6.51 -22.91
N GLY A 59 -10.89 6.97 -21.66
CA GLY A 59 -11.98 6.56 -20.75
C GLY A 59 -11.74 5.27 -19.98
N HIS A 60 -10.76 4.44 -20.38
CA HIS A 60 -10.43 3.17 -19.71
C HIS A 60 -9.09 3.17 -18.97
N LYS A 61 -8.63 4.35 -18.51
CA LYS A 61 -7.37 4.50 -17.73
C LYS A 61 -7.31 3.59 -16.50
N ALA A 62 -8.46 3.23 -15.92
CA ALA A 62 -8.55 2.32 -14.78
C ALA A 62 -7.94 0.93 -15.06
N ALA A 63 -7.87 0.49 -16.32
CA ALA A 63 -7.24 -0.78 -16.69
C ALA A 63 -5.71 -0.78 -16.48
N ALA A 64 -5.08 0.40 -16.47
CA ALA A 64 -3.66 0.57 -16.16
C ALA A 64 -3.32 0.41 -14.66
N LEU A 65 -4.30 0.14 -13.80
CA LEU A 65 -4.11 0.11 -12.34
C LEU A 65 -3.12 -0.96 -11.89
N ILE A 66 -3.21 -2.18 -12.43
CA ILE A 66 -2.30 -3.29 -12.11
C ILE A 66 -0.85 -2.94 -12.52
N PRO A 67 -0.56 -2.59 -13.79
CA PRO A 67 0.82 -2.28 -14.18
C PRO A 67 1.36 -1.00 -13.51
N ALA A 68 0.51 -0.03 -13.19
CA ALA A 68 0.93 1.16 -12.44
C ALA A 68 1.32 0.83 -10.99
N LEU A 69 0.56 -0.04 -10.31
CA LEU A 69 0.89 -0.53 -8.97
C LEU A 69 2.15 -1.40 -8.99
N ASP A 70 2.33 -2.26 -10.00
CA ASP A 70 3.56 -3.03 -10.15
C ASP A 70 4.79 -2.14 -10.33
N LEU A 71 4.67 -1.09 -11.16
CA LEU A 71 5.75 -0.11 -11.33
C LEU A 71 6.10 0.61 -10.02
N ALA A 72 5.09 0.98 -9.23
CA ALA A 72 5.30 1.58 -7.91
C ALA A 72 6.00 0.60 -6.94
N GLN A 73 5.61 -0.67 -6.96
CA GLN A 73 6.25 -1.72 -6.17
C GLN A 73 7.71 -1.91 -6.58
N ARG A 74 8.02 -1.93 -7.88
CA ARG A 74 9.42 -2.07 -8.36
C ARG A 74 10.30 -0.91 -7.94
N GLN A 75 9.75 0.32 -7.93
CA GLN A 75 10.49 1.50 -7.50
C GLN A 75 10.80 1.47 -5.99
N HIS A 76 9.86 1.01 -5.17
CA HIS A 76 9.94 1.11 -3.70
C HIS A 76 10.31 -0.21 -3.00
N GLY A 77 10.24 -1.34 -3.69
CA GLY A 77 10.40 -2.71 -3.18
C GLY A 77 9.13 -3.31 -2.56
N TRP A 78 8.19 -2.48 -2.13
CA TRP A 78 6.89 -2.85 -1.56
C TRP A 78 5.91 -1.67 -1.72
N LEU A 79 4.62 -1.90 -1.53
CA LEU A 79 3.56 -0.90 -1.74
C LEU A 79 3.10 -0.23 -0.44
N PRO A 80 3.57 1.00 -0.14
CA PRO A 80 3.00 1.82 0.92
C PRO A 80 1.65 2.39 0.51
N ILE A 81 0.85 2.82 1.50
CA ILE A 81 -0.47 3.40 1.22
C ILE A 81 -0.39 4.67 0.37
N SER A 82 0.69 5.44 0.53
CA SER A 82 0.95 6.64 -0.27
C SER A 82 1.24 6.34 -1.74
N ALA A 83 1.86 5.20 -2.06
CA ALA A 83 2.04 4.77 -3.45
C ALA A 83 0.70 4.43 -4.10
N MET A 84 -0.19 3.74 -3.37
CA MET A 84 -1.55 3.44 -3.85
C MET A 84 -2.36 4.72 -4.07
N HIS A 85 -2.23 5.71 -3.17
CA HIS A 85 -2.85 7.02 -3.34
C HIS A 85 -2.36 7.73 -4.59
N GLU A 86 -1.06 7.73 -4.83
CA GLU A 86 -0.47 8.43 -5.97
C GLU A 86 -0.87 7.79 -7.29
N VAL A 87 -0.88 6.45 -7.37
CA VAL A 87 -1.40 5.73 -8.53
C VAL A 87 -2.88 6.03 -8.76
N ALA A 88 -3.70 6.00 -7.70
CA ALA A 88 -5.11 6.33 -7.80
C ALA A 88 -5.34 7.77 -8.29
N ARG A 89 -4.52 8.72 -7.83
CA ARG A 89 -4.55 10.13 -8.27
C ARG A 89 -4.21 10.26 -9.75
N ILE A 90 -3.19 9.56 -10.24
CA ILE A 90 -2.75 9.64 -11.64
C ILE A 90 -3.77 9.01 -12.59
N LEU A 91 -4.35 7.88 -12.20
CA LEU A 91 -5.35 7.18 -13.01
C LEU A 91 -6.77 7.71 -12.83
N GLU A 92 -6.96 8.73 -11.99
CA GLU A 92 -8.26 9.36 -11.71
C GLU A 92 -9.31 8.36 -11.21
N VAL A 93 -8.86 7.34 -10.46
CA VAL A 93 -9.74 6.31 -9.87
C VAL A 93 -9.90 6.51 -8.37
N PRO A 94 -11.01 6.06 -7.77
CA PRO A 94 -11.16 6.06 -6.33
C PRO A 94 -10.05 5.26 -5.65
N ARG A 95 -9.46 5.80 -4.57
CA ARG A 95 -8.41 5.14 -3.77
C ARG A 95 -8.78 3.72 -3.35
N MET A 96 -10.06 3.48 -3.08
CA MET A 96 -10.57 2.16 -2.69
C MET A 96 -10.30 1.09 -3.76
N ARG A 97 -10.39 1.43 -5.07
CA ARG A 97 -10.09 0.50 -6.15
C ARG A 97 -8.63 0.06 -6.15
N ALA A 98 -7.71 0.97 -5.85
CA ALA A 98 -6.30 0.63 -5.71
C ALA A 98 -6.07 -0.32 -4.53
N TYR A 99 -6.80 -0.14 -3.42
CA TYR A 99 -6.71 -1.04 -2.26
C TYR A 99 -7.27 -2.43 -2.56
N GLU A 100 -8.41 -2.51 -3.24
CA GLU A 100 -9.01 -3.77 -3.68
C GLU A 100 -8.01 -4.56 -4.52
N VAL A 101 -7.42 -3.93 -5.54
CA VAL A 101 -6.42 -4.57 -6.40
C VAL A 101 -5.17 -4.98 -5.62
N ALA A 102 -4.63 -4.08 -4.79
CA ALA A 102 -3.42 -4.37 -4.01
C ALA A 102 -3.61 -5.43 -2.92
N THR A 103 -4.83 -5.67 -2.46
CA THR A 103 -5.15 -6.72 -1.48
C THR A 103 -5.56 -8.03 -2.15
N PHE A 104 -6.12 -7.97 -3.36
CA PHE A 104 -6.58 -9.12 -4.12
C PHE A 104 -5.44 -9.92 -4.75
N TYR A 105 -4.45 -9.25 -5.37
CA TYR A 105 -3.33 -9.94 -6.00
C TYR A 105 -2.21 -10.21 -5.00
N THR A 106 -1.80 -11.47 -4.89
CA THR A 106 -0.77 -11.92 -3.93
C THR A 106 0.64 -11.41 -4.24
N MET A 107 0.89 -10.97 -5.47
CA MET A 107 2.18 -10.37 -5.88
C MET A 107 2.47 -9.04 -5.20
N PHE A 108 1.42 -8.35 -4.71
CA PHE A 108 1.56 -7.03 -4.12
C PHE A 108 1.92 -7.08 -2.63
N ASN A 109 3.16 -6.73 -2.34
CA ASN A 109 3.70 -6.73 -0.98
C ASN A 109 3.31 -5.42 -0.29
N ARG A 110 2.38 -5.47 0.66
CA ARG A 110 1.90 -4.29 1.41
C ARG A 110 2.68 -4.02 2.69
N GLN A 111 3.63 -4.90 2.98
CA GLN A 111 4.57 -4.77 4.08
C GLN A 111 5.98 -4.78 3.51
N PRO A 112 6.94 -4.13 4.19
CA PRO A 112 8.33 -4.17 3.78
C PRO A 112 8.82 -5.62 3.74
N VAL A 113 9.28 -6.05 2.57
CA VAL A 113 9.92 -7.34 2.34
C VAL A 113 11.43 -7.16 2.20
N GLY A 114 12.19 -8.23 2.43
CA GLY A 114 13.64 -8.24 2.21
C GLY A 114 13.98 -8.06 0.73
N LYS A 115 15.27 -7.79 0.44
CA LYS A 115 15.79 -7.61 -0.93
C LYS A 115 15.52 -8.82 -1.82
N TYR A 116 15.55 -10.02 -1.25
CA TYR A 116 15.26 -11.26 -1.93
C TYR A 116 14.00 -11.86 -1.33
N PHE A 117 12.94 -11.93 -2.12
CA PHE A 117 11.70 -12.60 -1.78
C PHE A 117 11.68 -13.96 -2.47
N LEU A 118 12.00 -15.01 -1.70
CA LEU A 118 11.94 -16.40 -2.15
C LEU A 118 10.50 -16.90 -1.96
N GLN A 119 9.89 -17.41 -3.02
CA GLN A 119 8.51 -17.89 -3.06
C GLN A 119 8.46 -19.39 -3.36
#